data_AF-A0A8J5R3B2-F1
#
_entry.id   AF-A0A8J5R3B2-F1
#
_cell.length_a   1.000
_cell.length_b   1.000
_cell.length_c   1.000
_cell.angle_alpha   90.00
_cell.angle_beta   90.00
_cell.angle_gamma   90.00
#
_symmetry.space_group_name_H-M   'P 1'
#
loop_
_entity.id
_entity.type
_entity.pdbx_description
1 polymer ?
#
loop_
_entity_poly.entity_id
_entity_poly.type
_entity_poly.pdbx_seq_one_letter_code
_entity_poly.pdbx_strand_id
1 'polypeptide(L)'
;MTILSESLLFAFALLDTGVVLFLLVYFWIIPKIAAHSFLDFLMLIHGQWLLALVNLPMTMWLCYEYFTIPRGNLGVFDPTEIHNRGQLKKHNRDCMIYLGYNLIFFFIYLYCLIIALLRGDPINRKDDDVIEF
;
A
#
# COMPACT_ATOMS: atom_id res chain seq x y z
N MET A 1 -4.74 -20.80 6.73
CA MET A 1 -5.18 -19.39 6.58
C MET A 1 -6.04 -19.07 7.78
N THR A 2 -5.36 -18.78 8.87
CA THR A 2 -5.91 -18.62 10.22
C THR A 2 -6.26 -17.14 10.42
N ILE A 3 -7.22 -16.84 11.29
CA ILE A 3 -7.58 -15.47 11.67
C ILE A 3 -6.34 -14.65 12.04
N LEU A 4 -5.40 -15.27 12.77
CA LEU A 4 -4.11 -14.68 13.12
C LEU A 4 -3.27 -14.32 11.87
N SER A 5 -3.23 -15.17 10.84
CA SER A 5 -2.51 -14.88 9.60
C SER A 5 -3.12 -13.72 8.81
N GLU A 6 -4.45 -13.60 8.81
CA GLU A 6 -5.16 -12.51 8.11
C GLU A 6 -4.95 -11.17 8.85
N SER A 7 -5.09 -11.16 10.18
CA SER A 7 -4.80 -9.98 11.00
C SER A 7 -3.34 -9.54 10.85
N LEU A 8 -2.38 -10.46 10.82
CA LEU A 8 -0.98 -10.13 10.59
C LEU A 8 -0.76 -9.52 9.20
N LEU A 9 -1.38 -10.07 8.15
CA LEU A 9 -1.29 -9.52 6.80
C LEU A 9 -1.82 -8.08 6.73
N PHE A 10 -2.98 -7.80 7.31
CA PHE A 10 -3.52 -6.44 7.33
C PHE A 10 -2.71 -5.50 8.23
N ALA A 11 -2.12 -6.00 9.32
CA ALA A 11 -1.20 -5.22 10.15
C ALA A 11 0.09 -4.86 9.38
N PHE A 12 0.66 -5.79 8.62
CA PHE A 12 1.78 -5.51 7.72
C PHE A 12 1.39 -4.50 6.63
N ALA A 13 0.18 -4.59 6.08
CA ALA A 13 -0.30 -3.63 5.09
C ALA A 13 -0.50 -2.22 5.66
N LEU A 14 -0.96 -2.13 6.91
CA LEU A 14 -1.06 -0.86 7.62
C LEU A 14 0.32 -0.25 7.91
N LEU A 15 1.30 -1.10 8.25
CA LEU A 15 2.67 -0.68 8.49
C LEU A 15 3.33 -0.22 7.18
N ASP A 16 3.16 -0.94 6.06
CA ASP A 16 3.64 -0.53 4.75
C ASP A 16 3.07 0.84 4.35
N THR A 17 1.75 1.02 4.38
CA THR A 17 1.11 2.30 4.02
C THR A 17 1.57 3.45 4.93
N GLY A 18 1.76 3.19 6.23
CA GLY A 18 2.31 4.17 7.18
C GLY A 18 3.79 4.50 6.94
N VAL A 19 4.62 3.51 6.65
CA VAL A 19 6.05 3.69 6.32
C VAL A 19 6.21 4.36 4.97
N VAL A 20 5.40 4.02 3.96
CA VAL A 20 5.37 4.66 2.64
C VAL A 20 4.94 6.12 2.75
N LEU A 21 4.05 6.47 3.67
CA LEU A 21 3.72 7.87 4.00
C LEU A 21 4.94 8.64 4.52
N PHE A 22 5.77 8.02 5.36
CA PHE A 22 7.00 8.63 5.85
C PHE A 22 8.09 8.68 4.77
N LEU A 23 8.25 7.60 4.00
CA LEU A 23 9.19 7.50 2.90
C LEU A 23 8.76 8.37 1.71
N LEU A 24 7.51 8.79 1.56
CA LEU A 24 7.12 9.79 0.56
C LEU A 24 7.88 11.12 0.71
N VAL A 25 8.35 11.40 1.93
CA VAL A 25 9.16 12.59 2.25
C VAL A 25 10.64 12.38 1.87
N TYR A 26 11.11 11.13 1.76
CA TYR A 26 12.49 10.78 1.41
C TYR A 26 12.54 10.19 -0.01
N PHE A 27 13.41 10.68 -0.90
CA PHE A 27 13.45 10.32 -2.34
C PHE A 27 13.83 8.85 -2.71
N TRP A 28 13.41 7.86 -1.92
CA TRP A 28 13.69 6.43 -2.12
C TRP A 28 12.62 5.73 -2.97
N ILE A 29 12.74 5.84 -4.29
CA ILE A 29 11.77 5.23 -5.23
C ILE A 29 11.86 3.69 -5.27
N ILE A 30 13.07 3.12 -5.18
CA ILE A 30 13.30 1.67 -5.33
C ILE A 30 12.72 0.88 -4.15
N PRO A 31 13.01 1.23 -2.87
CA PRO A 31 12.41 0.53 -1.73
C PRO A 31 10.88 0.66 -1.70
N LYS A 32 10.36 1.82 -2.10
CA LYS A 32 8.91 2.08 -2.18
C LYS A 32 8.22 1.10 -3.14
N ILE A 33 8.78 0.91 -4.34
CA ILE A 33 8.25 -0.03 -5.33
C ILE A 33 8.35 -1.47 -4.82
N ALA A 34 9.49 -1.84 -4.25
CA ALA A 34 9.71 -3.19 -3.74
C ALA A 34 8.72 -3.54 -2.61
N ALA A 35 8.48 -2.62 -1.67
CA ALA A 35 7.58 -2.84 -0.55
C ALA A 35 6.12 -3.00 -1.01
N HIS A 36 5.63 -2.12 -1.88
CA HIS A 36 4.27 -2.19 -2.41
C HIS A 36 4.05 -3.42 -3.29
N SER A 37 5.02 -3.77 -4.15
CA SER A 37 4.95 -4.97 -5.00
C SER A 37 4.98 -6.26 -4.17
N PHE A 38 5.74 -6.27 -3.08
CA PHE A 38 5.79 -7.41 -2.16
C PHE A 38 4.46 -7.59 -1.42
N LEU A 39 3.84 -6.50 -0.98
CA LEU A 39 2.54 -6.51 -0.32
C LEU A 39 1.45 -7.04 -1.26
N ASP A 40 1.40 -6.56 -2.50
CA ASP A 40 0.43 -7.05 -3.50
C ASP A 40 0.59 -8.54 -3.76
N PHE A 41 1.83 -9.03 -3.84
CA PHE A 41 2.10 -10.44 -3.98
C PHE A 41 1.62 -11.26 -2.78
N LEU A 42 1.82 -10.77 -1.55
CA LEU A 42 1.31 -11.42 -0.34
C LEU A 42 -0.22 -11.45 -0.30
N MET A 43 -0.90 -10.38 -0.73
CA MET A 43 -2.37 -10.34 -0.81
C MET A 43 -2.93 -11.37 -1.80
N LEU A 44 -2.25 -11.58 -2.92
CA LEU A 44 -2.63 -12.60 -3.91
C LEU A 44 -2.51 -14.02 -3.34
N ILE A 45 -1.42 -14.33 -2.62
CA ILE A 45 -1.24 -15.65 -1.99
C ILE A 45 -2.32 -15.92 -0.93
N HIS A 46 -2.77 -14.89 -0.21
CA HIS A 46 -3.81 -15.02 0.81
C HIS A 46 -5.25 -14.97 0.25
N GLY A 47 -5.42 -14.89 -1.08
CA GLY A 47 -6.74 -14.92 -1.72
C GLY A 47 -7.55 -13.63 -1.59
N GLN A 48 -6.91 -12.51 -1.23
CA GLN A 48 -7.55 -11.19 -1.14
C GLN A 48 -7.59 -10.50 -2.52
N TRP A 49 -8.23 -11.14 -3.50
CA TRP A 49 -8.18 -10.75 -4.91
C TRP A 49 -8.71 -9.34 -5.19
N LEU A 50 -9.79 -8.94 -4.52
CA LEU A 50 -10.37 -7.60 -4.72
C LEU A 50 -9.38 -6.52 -4.23
N LEU A 51 -8.82 -6.68 -3.04
CA LEU A 51 -7.85 -5.74 -2.48
C LEU A 51 -6.58 -5.66 -3.34
N ALA A 52 -6.07 -6.82 -3.78
CA ALA A 52 -4.94 -6.86 -4.70
C ALA A 52 -5.25 -6.13 -6.02
N LEU A 53 -6.44 -6.32 -6.60
CA LEU A 53 -6.83 -5.66 -7.84
C LEU A 53 -6.89 -4.13 -7.68
N VAL A 54 -7.45 -3.63 -6.56
CA VAL A 54 -7.52 -2.18 -6.31
C VAL A 54 -6.12 -1.60 -6.03
N ASN A 55 -5.15 -2.39 -5.54
CA ASN A 55 -3.77 -1.94 -5.40
C ASN A 55 -2.97 -1.85 -6.69
N LEU A 56 -3.24 -2.76 -7.64
CA LEU A 56 -2.47 -2.86 -8.88
C LEU A 56 -2.35 -1.55 -9.68
N PRO A 57 -3.38 -0.70 -9.84
CA PRO A 57 -3.25 0.57 -10.55
C PRO A 57 -2.14 1.44 -10.00
N MET A 58 -1.99 1.47 -8.68
CA MET A 58 -0.97 2.26 -8.02
C MET A 58 0.41 1.66 -8.24
N THR A 59 0.59 0.38 -7.90
CA THR A 59 1.84 -0.36 -8.10
C THR A 59 2.31 -0.29 -9.56
N MET A 60 1.40 -0.41 -10.51
CA MET A 60 1.67 -0.30 -11.95
C MET A 60 2.10 1.11 -12.35
N TRP A 61 1.50 2.16 -11.77
CA TRP A 61 1.94 3.53 -12.00
C TRP A 61 3.36 3.77 -11.45
N LEU A 62 3.70 3.34 -10.23
CA LEU A 62 5.07 3.48 -9.73
C LEU A 62 6.07 2.72 -10.62
N CYS A 63 5.72 1.52 -11.06
CA CYS A 63 6.57 0.74 -11.96
C CYS A 63 6.77 1.46 -13.29
N TYR A 64 5.70 1.96 -13.90
CA TYR A 64 5.77 2.75 -15.13
C TYR A 64 6.66 3.99 -14.97
N GLU A 65 6.52 4.70 -13.85
CA GLU A 65 7.34 5.87 -13.53
C GLU A 65 8.82 5.49 -13.41
N TYR A 66 9.14 4.36 -12.76
CA TYR A 66 10.49 3.84 -12.67
C TYR A 66 11.10 3.44 -14.03
N PHE A 67 10.34 2.75 -14.89
CA PHE A 67 10.84 2.31 -16.20
C PHE A 67 10.97 3.43 -17.23
N THR A 68 10.20 4.50 -17.09
CA THR A 68 10.22 5.64 -18.03
C THR A 68 11.44 6.55 -17.81
N ILE A 69 12.13 6.44 -16.67
CA ILE A 69 13.30 7.26 -16.36
C ILE A 69 14.56 6.62 -16.99
N PRO A 70 15.29 7.34 -17.86
CA PRO A 70 16.47 6.81 -18.52
C PRO A 70 17.59 6.50 -17.52
N ARG A 71 18.12 5.27 -17.60
CA ARG A 71 19.20 4.78 -16.73
C ARG A 71 20.47 5.61 -16.98
N GLY A 72 20.98 6.28 -15.96
CA GLY A 72 22.17 7.14 -16.03
C GLY A 72 21.91 8.63 -15.71
N ASN A 73 20.66 9.07 -15.67
CA ASN A 73 20.28 10.43 -15.25
C ASN A 73 19.84 10.43 -13.77
N LEU A 74 20.71 9.96 -12.87
CA LEU A 74 20.39 9.71 -11.45
C LEU A 74 19.98 10.98 -10.67
N GLY A 75 20.41 12.15 -11.12
CA GLY A 75 20.03 13.39 -10.46
C GLY A 75 18.57 13.78 -10.66
N VAL A 76 17.77 13.08 -11.50
CA VAL A 76 16.30 13.27 -11.55
C VAL A 76 15.63 13.04 -10.20
N PHE A 77 16.27 12.25 -9.31
CA PHE A 77 15.80 12.01 -7.96
C PHE A 77 16.47 12.92 -6.92
N ASP A 78 17.40 13.79 -7.34
CA ASP A 78 17.99 14.81 -6.48
C ASP A 78 17.05 16.03 -6.41
N PRO A 79 16.64 16.48 -5.20
CA PRO A 79 15.79 17.65 -5.03
C PRO A 79 16.34 18.91 -5.72
N THR A 80 17.66 19.06 -5.84
CA THR A 80 18.29 20.21 -6.50
C THR A 80 18.07 20.20 -8.01
N GLU A 81 18.12 19.03 -8.65
CA GLU A 81 17.91 18.91 -10.09
C GLU A 81 16.44 19.07 -10.49
N ILE A 82 15.50 18.56 -9.68
CA ILE A 82 14.05 18.71 -9.90
C ILE A 82 13.65 20.19 -9.87
N HIS A 83 14.25 20.96 -8.96
CA HIS A 83 14.04 22.40 -8.90
C HIS A 83 14.60 23.08 -10.16
N ASN A 84 15.83 22.73 -10.57
CA ASN A 84 16.48 23.29 -11.75
C ASN A 84 15.72 23.00 -13.06
N ARG A 85 15.06 21.83 -13.16
CA ARG A 85 14.25 21.44 -14.34
C ARG A 85 12.80 21.93 -14.30
N GLY A 86 12.40 22.69 -13.28
CA GLY A 86 11.03 23.19 -13.12
C GLY A 86 9.97 22.09 -12.93
N GLN A 87 10.38 20.87 -12.54
CA GLN A 87 9.47 19.72 -12.37
C GLN A 87 8.81 19.69 -10.99
N LEU A 88 9.10 20.65 -10.11
CA LEU A 88 8.60 20.72 -8.73
C LEU A 88 7.06 20.67 -8.65
N LYS A 89 6.34 21.37 -9.53
CA LYS A 89 4.86 21.35 -9.53
C LYS A 89 4.30 19.98 -9.91
N LYS A 90 4.91 19.30 -10.88
CA LYS A 90 4.53 17.94 -11.28
C LYS A 90 4.79 16.98 -10.13
N HIS A 91 6.00 17.02 -9.57
CA HIS A 91 6.41 16.18 -8.46
C HIS A 91 5.52 16.37 -7.22
N ASN A 92 5.20 17.61 -6.83
CA ASN A 92 4.31 17.88 -5.70
C ASN A 92 2.88 17.39 -5.95
N ARG A 93 2.36 17.50 -7.17
CA ARG A 93 1.04 16.96 -7.51
C ARG A 93 1.04 15.43 -7.43
N ASP A 94 2.06 14.80 -8.00
CA ASP A 94 2.18 13.34 -7.99
C ASP A 94 2.30 12.85 -6.53
N CYS A 95 3.13 13.50 -5.71
CA CYS A 95 3.24 13.27 -4.26
C CYS A 95 1.90 13.41 -3.52
N MET A 96 1.10 14.44 -3.84
CA MET A 96 -0.23 14.63 -3.26
C MET A 96 -1.20 13.50 -3.63
N ILE A 97 -1.14 13.00 -4.87
CA ILE A 97 -1.95 11.86 -5.31
C ILE A 97 -1.53 10.58 -4.58
N TYR A 98 -0.22 10.33 -4.46
CA TYR A 98 0.32 9.22 -3.67
C TYR A 98 -0.16 9.29 -2.21
N LEU A 99 -0.13 10.48 -1.60
CA LEU A 99 -0.57 10.66 -0.22
C LEU A 99 -2.06 10.39 -0.05
N GLY A 100 -2.90 10.93 -0.94
CA GLY A 100 -4.35 10.67 -0.92
C GLY A 100 -4.69 9.18 -1.09
N TYR A 101 -4.00 8.50 -2.00
CA TYR A 101 -4.15 7.05 -2.19
C TYR A 101 -3.79 6.27 -0.92
N ASN A 102 -2.60 6.53 -0.34
CA ASN A 102 -2.14 5.83 0.85
C ASN A 102 -3.09 6.07 2.03
N LEU A 103 -3.64 7.28 2.17
CA LEU A 103 -4.59 7.60 3.24
C LEU A 103 -5.91 6.81 3.09
N ILE A 104 -6.47 6.74 1.89
CA ILE A 104 -7.70 5.96 1.65
C ILE A 104 -7.46 4.47 1.94
N PHE A 105 -6.37 3.93 1.42
CA PHE A 105 -6.01 2.52 1.64
C PHE A 105 -5.68 2.20 3.09
N PHE A 106 -5.07 3.14 3.82
CA PHE A 106 -4.86 3.01 5.26
C PHE A 106 -6.18 2.75 6.00
N PHE A 107 -7.25 3.51 5.70
CA PHE A 107 -8.56 3.28 6.32
C PHE A 107 -9.20 1.95 5.88
N ILE A 108 -9.02 1.54 4.62
CA ILE A 108 -9.51 0.25 4.13
C ILE A 108 -8.81 -0.91 4.86
N TYR A 109 -7.48 -0.86 5.00
CA TYR A 109 -6.72 -1.87 5.73
C TYR A 109 -7.02 -1.86 7.22
N LEU A 110 -7.22 -0.68 7.82
CA LEU A 110 -7.67 -0.56 9.20
C LEU A 110 -9.03 -1.24 9.41
N TYR A 111 -9.98 -1.01 8.51
CA TYR A 111 -11.29 -1.67 8.55
C TYR A 111 -11.15 -3.20 8.42
N CYS A 112 -10.36 -3.68 7.46
CA CYS A 112 -10.12 -5.11 7.28
C CYS A 112 -9.44 -5.75 8.49
N LEU A 113 -8.49 -5.05 9.11
CA LEU A 113 -7.81 -5.48 10.33
C LEU A 113 -8.81 -5.62 11.50
N ILE A 114 -9.68 -4.63 11.70
CA ILE A 114 -10.70 -4.67 12.77
C ILE A 114 -11.65 -5.85 12.57
N ILE A 115 -12.14 -6.08 11.34
CA ILE A 115 -13.03 -7.22 11.04
C ILE A 115 -12.31 -8.56 11.24
N ALA A 116 -11.04 -8.66 10.82
CA ALA A 116 -10.24 -9.86 11.04
C ALA A 116 -10.03 -10.13 12.55
N LEU A 117 -9.76 -9.10 13.34
CA LEU A 117 -9.65 -9.22 14.80
C LEU A 117 -10.97 -9.61 15.46
N LEU A 118 -12.09 -9.00 15.04
CA LEU A 118 -13.42 -9.28 15.58
C LEU A 118 -13.87 -10.73 15.31
N ARG A 119 -13.52 -11.29 14.14
CA ARG A 119 -13.74 -12.72 13.83
C ARG A 119 -12.98 -13.67 14.77
N GLY A 120 -11.92 -13.19 15.43
CA GLY A 120 -11.15 -13.93 16.41
C GLY A 120 -11.76 -13.98 17.81
N ASP A 121 -12.73 -13.11 18.12
CA ASP A 121 -13.28 -13.00 19.48
C ASP A 121 -14.29 -14.12 19.78
N PRO A 122 -14.15 -14.85 20.90
CA PRO A 122 -15.04 -15.94 21.27
C PRO A 122 -16.45 -15.50 21.70
N ILE A 123 -16.70 -14.19 21.86
CA ILE A 123 -18.00 -13.64 22.29
C ILE A 123 -19.04 -13.71 21.16
N ASN A 124 -18.62 -13.58 19.89
CA ASN A 124 -19.55 -13.57 18.74
C ASN A 124 -19.88 -14.98 18.22
N ARG A 125 -19.20 -16.03 18.71
CA ARG A 125 -19.46 -17.43 18.31
C ARG A 125 -20.87 -17.93 18.62
N LYS A 126 -21.61 -17.28 19.51
CA LYS A 126 -22.93 -17.76 19.95
C LYS A 126 -24.05 -17.53 18.94
N ASP A 127 -23.85 -16.66 17.95
CA ASP A 127 -24.91 -16.27 17.01
C ASP A 127 -24.76 -16.97 15.66
N ASP A 128 -23.54 -17.38 15.27
CA ASP A 128 -23.27 -18.10 14.02
C ASP A 128 -23.76 -19.56 14.05
N ASP A 129 -23.82 -20.18 15.24
CA ASP A 129 -24.29 -21.56 15.44
C ASP A 129 -25.84 -21.68 15.44
N VAL A 130 -26.57 -20.55 15.39
CA VAL A 130 -28.05 -20.50 15.55
C VAL A 130 -28.77 -20.29 14.20
N ILE A 131 -28.05 -19.98 13.12
CA ILE A 131 -28.62 -19.67 11.80
C ILE A 131 -28.37 -20.83 10.80
N GLU A 132 -28.40 -22.07 11.27
CA GLU A 132 -28.64 -23.25 10.42
C GLU A 132 -29.98 -23.90 10.82
N PHE A 133 -31.06 -23.45 10.18
CA PHE A 133 -32.33 -24.17 10.08
C PHE A 133 -32.83 -24.11 8.62
#